data_AF-E9I5X7-F1
#
_entry.id   AF-E9I5X7-F1
#
_cell.length_a   1.000
_cell.length_b   1.000
_cell.length_c   1.000
_cell.angle_alpha   90.00
_cell.angle_beta   90.00
_cell.angle_gamma   90.00
#
_symmetry.space_group_name_H-M   'P 1'
#
loop_
_entity.id
_entity.type
_entity.pdbx_description
1 polymer ?
#
loop_
_entity_poly.entity_id
_entity_poly.type
_entity_poly.pdbx_seq_one_letter_code
_entity_poly.pdbx_strand_id
1 'polypeptide(L)'
;SSPSQLGRLVAPGDAVCPLEAFRSVWGARIEACNTVQCLDSTLTKCSAEWLKLSATPEDSTSSQKRPPPPKKPPDAHRKRSQNRQQQRIRRSKQTQNDQKSKIQRLFSLYPRRAVRKILEEESTGYSGTKETATAFLKETYCQPAPSQEQVESARAQFDHCDWKQTTDDDIRLLSAPPSLSEIKLKLGKAANTAPGRDGLEYRHLRSLDGNAELLATIYRA
;
A
#
# COMPACT_ATOMS: atom_id res chain seq x y z
N SER A 1 -45.98 14.29 5.77
CA SER A 1 -45.54 13.60 7.00
C SER A 1 -44.39 12.65 6.71
N SER A 2 -43.66 12.27 7.75
CA SER A 2 -42.27 11.77 7.80
C SER A 2 -41.85 10.57 6.90
N PRO A 3 -40.53 10.39 6.66
CA PRO A 3 -39.96 9.30 5.86
C PRO A 3 -39.52 8.10 6.74
N SER A 4 -39.83 6.84 6.37
CA SER A 4 -39.45 5.67 7.20
C SER A 4 -39.48 4.28 6.51
N GLN A 5 -39.00 4.10 5.27
CA GLN A 5 -38.76 2.74 4.72
C GLN A 5 -37.52 2.64 3.82
N LEU A 6 -36.34 2.46 4.43
CA LEU A 6 -35.16 1.80 3.83
C LEU A 6 -34.20 1.32 4.94
N GLY A 7 -34.76 0.73 5.99
CA GLY A 7 -34.03 0.19 7.14
C GLY A 7 -34.21 -1.32 7.25
N ARG A 8 -33.09 -2.06 7.32
CA ARG A 8 -32.95 -3.52 7.41
C ARG A 8 -33.45 -4.32 6.20
N LEU A 9 -32.49 -4.99 5.54
CA LEU A 9 -32.34 -6.45 5.65
C LEU A 9 -30.91 -6.87 5.25
N VAL A 10 -30.02 -6.98 6.24
CA VAL A 10 -28.82 -7.82 6.16
C VAL A 10 -28.73 -8.55 7.50
N ALA A 11 -28.89 -9.87 7.46
CA ALA A 11 -28.78 -10.72 8.65
C ALA A 11 -27.29 -11.02 8.94
N PRO A 12 -26.89 -11.20 10.21
CA PRO A 12 -25.51 -11.54 10.56
C PRO A 12 -25.27 -13.05 10.34
N GLY A 13 -25.05 -13.45 9.08
CA GLY A 13 -24.82 -14.87 8.75
C GLY A 13 -24.46 -15.13 7.29
N ASP A 14 -25.00 -14.35 6.35
CA ASP A 14 -24.72 -14.55 4.94
C ASP A 14 -23.35 -13.99 4.57
N ALA A 15 -22.46 -14.87 4.13
CA ALA A 15 -21.16 -14.51 3.56
C ALA A 15 -21.37 -13.96 2.14
N VAL A 16 -21.94 -12.75 2.06
CA VAL A 16 -22.09 -12.02 0.79
C VAL A 16 -20.73 -11.96 0.11
N CYS A 17 -20.67 -12.41 -1.14
CA CYS A 17 -19.43 -12.36 -1.91
C CYS A 17 -18.94 -10.91 -1.95
N PRO A 18 -17.67 -10.60 -1.63
CA PRO A 18 -17.18 -9.21 -1.63
C PRO A 18 -17.46 -8.47 -2.94
N LEU A 19 -17.48 -9.20 -4.07
CA LEU A 19 -17.83 -8.71 -5.40
C LEU A 19 -19.32 -8.32 -5.54
N GLU A 20 -20.23 -9.07 -4.92
CA GLU A 20 -21.68 -8.78 -4.94
C GLU A 20 -22.04 -7.62 -4.02
N ALA A 21 -21.43 -7.58 -2.82
CA ALA A 21 -21.52 -6.41 -1.94
C ALA A 21 -20.98 -5.16 -2.64
N PHE A 22 -19.85 -5.29 -3.36
CA PHE A 22 -19.31 -4.20 -4.16
C PHE A 22 -20.30 -3.70 -5.22
N ARG A 23 -20.77 -4.57 -6.13
CA ARG A 23 -21.65 -4.17 -7.24
C ARG A 23 -22.99 -3.59 -6.76
N SER A 24 -23.63 -4.24 -5.78
CA SER A 24 -24.97 -3.86 -5.32
C SER A 24 -25.01 -2.65 -4.39
N VAL A 25 -23.97 -2.42 -3.57
CA VAL A 25 -23.98 -1.36 -2.55
C VAL A 25 -23.06 -0.20 -2.90
N TRP A 26 -21.86 -0.45 -3.43
CA TRP A 26 -20.86 0.61 -3.64
C TRP A 26 -20.81 1.11 -5.08
N GLY A 27 -20.87 0.22 -6.07
CA GLY A 27 -20.96 0.59 -7.49
C GLY A 27 -22.14 1.53 -7.74
N ALA A 28 -23.35 1.11 -7.38
CA ALA A 28 -24.56 1.91 -7.52
C ALA A 28 -24.53 3.26 -6.77
N ARG A 29 -23.83 3.37 -5.63
CA ARG A 29 -23.64 4.65 -4.91
C ARG A 29 -22.67 5.58 -5.64
N ILE A 30 -21.62 5.03 -6.25
CA ILE A 30 -20.63 5.78 -7.04
C ILE A 30 -21.26 6.26 -8.34
N GLU A 31 -21.98 5.39 -9.06
CA GLU A 31 -22.67 5.74 -10.32
C GLU A 31 -23.81 6.76 -10.13
N ALA A 32 -24.38 6.87 -8.92
CA ALA A 32 -25.35 7.90 -8.58
C ALA A 32 -24.74 9.28 -8.23
N CYS A 33 -23.40 9.43 -8.27
CA CYS A 33 -22.72 10.68 -7.94
C CYS A 33 -22.55 11.59 -9.17
N ASN A 34 -23.45 12.57 -9.35
CA ASN A 34 -23.39 13.51 -10.47
C ASN A 34 -22.37 14.66 -10.30
N THR A 35 -21.59 14.69 -9.21
CA THR A 35 -20.57 15.73 -8.94
C THR A 35 -19.38 15.15 -8.18
N VAL A 36 -18.19 15.72 -8.40
CA VAL A 36 -16.94 15.30 -7.72
C VAL A 36 -17.05 15.38 -6.20
N GLN A 37 -17.70 16.42 -5.66
CA GLN A 37 -17.91 16.55 -4.20
C GLN A 37 -18.84 15.46 -3.64
N CYS A 38 -19.83 15.00 -4.42
CA CYS A 38 -20.67 13.86 -4.07
C CYS A 38 -19.86 12.56 -4.08
N LEU A 39 -19.03 12.38 -5.12
CA LEU A 39 -18.13 11.22 -5.25
C LEU A 39 -17.15 11.14 -4.07
N ASP A 40 -16.42 12.21 -3.75
CA ASP A 40 -15.49 12.28 -2.60
C ASP A 40 -16.18 11.94 -1.26
N SER A 41 -17.38 12.49 -1.05
CA SER A 41 -18.19 12.25 0.14
C SER A 41 -18.68 10.80 0.24
N THR A 42 -18.96 10.17 -0.90
CA THR A 42 -19.36 8.77 -1.00
C THR A 42 -18.17 7.84 -0.81
N LEU A 43 -17.04 8.10 -1.48
CA LEU A 43 -15.80 7.34 -1.34
C LEU A 43 -15.29 7.35 0.10
N THR A 44 -15.37 8.47 0.82
CA THR A 44 -14.99 8.58 2.24
C THR A 44 -15.86 7.69 3.15
N LYS A 45 -17.13 7.47 2.81
CA LYS A 45 -18.03 6.55 3.54
C LYS A 45 -17.77 5.11 3.16
N CYS A 46 -17.60 4.84 1.86
CA CYS A 46 -17.33 3.53 1.32
C CYS A 46 -15.98 2.99 1.81
N SER A 47 -14.90 3.77 1.86
CA SER A 47 -13.59 3.34 2.37
C SER A 47 -13.63 2.85 3.82
N ALA A 48 -14.45 3.48 4.67
CA ALA A 48 -14.67 3.05 6.05
C ALA A 48 -15.51 1.75 6.16
N GLU A 49 -16.34 1.44 5.17
CA GLU A 49 -17.03 0.13 5.03
C GLU A 49 -16.07 -0.93 4.45
N TRP A 50 -15.26 -0.57 3.45
CA TRP A 50 -14.24 -1.41 2.83
C TRP A 50 -13.21 -1.88 3.86
N LEU A 51 -12.68 -0.97 4.69
CA LEU A 51 -11.74 -1.33 5.76
C LEU A 51 -12.32 -2.35 6.74
N LYS A 52 -13.62 -2.29 7.06
CA LYS A 52 -14.28 -3.25 7.97
C LYS A 52 -14.45 -4.63 7.33
N LEU A 53 -14.63 -4.70 6.01
CA LEU A 53 -14.86 -5.95 5.27
C LEU A 53 -13.57 -6.58 4.74
N SER A 54 -12.53 -5.77 4.48
CA SER A 54 -11.18 -6.25 4.19
C SER A 54 -10.36 -6.54 5.46
N ALA A 55 -10.81 -6.10 6.63
CA ALA A 55 -10.16 -6.41 7.91
C ALA A 55 -10.23 -7.91 8.20
N THR A 56 -9.13 -8.59 7.92
CA THR A 56 -8.90 -9.94 8.43
C THR A 56 -8.63 -9.87 9.94
N PRO A 57 -8.82 -10.94 10.71
CA PRO A 57 -8.49 -10.95 12.13
C PRO A 57 -7.01 -10.67 12.45
N GLU A 58 -6.10 -10.64 11.46
CA GLU A 58 -4.71 -10.20 11.65
C GLU A 58 -4.53 -8.68 11.55
N ASP A 59 -5.46 -7.94 10.92
CA ASP A 59 -5.40 -6.47 10.79
C ASP A 59 -5.56 -5.74 12.12
N SER A 60 -6.27 -6.36 13.06
CA SER A 60 -6.33 -5.95 14.48
C SER A 60 -4.96 -5.95 15.19
N THR A 61 -3.92 -6.52 14.58
CA THR A 61 -2.54 -6.51 15.11
C THR A 61 -1.57 -5.59 14.34
N SER A 62 -1.96 -5.09 13.16
CA SER A 62 -1.14 -4.19 12.34
C SER A 62 -1.25 -2.72 12.80
N SER A 63 -2.42 -2.32 13.31
CA SER A 63 -2.55 -1.06 14.05
C SER A 63 -1.83 -1.17 15.39
N GLN A 64 -0.60 -0.64 15.49
CA GLN A 64 0.17 -0.56 16.74
C GLN A 64 -0.47 0.42 17.76
N LYS A 65 -1.64 0.08 18.30
CA LYS A 65 -1.99 0.54 19.65
C LYS A 65 -1.09 -0.21 20.63
N ARG A 66 -0.10 0.50 21.16
CA ARG A 66 0.87 0.05 22.17
C ARG A 66 0.13 -0.65 23.33
N PRO A 67 0.26 -1.98 23.51
CA PRO A 67 -0.56 -2.71 24.46
C PRO A 67 -0.02 -2.56 25.90
N PRO A 68 -0.89 -2.42 26.93
CA PRO A 68 -0.52 -2.72 28.30
C PRO A 68 -0.28 -4.24 28.48
N PRO A 69 0.46 -4.67 29.51
CA PRO A 69 0.93 -6.06 29.63
C PRO A 69 -0.20 -7.08 29.92
N PRO A 70 0.00 -8.37 29.55
CA PRO A 70 -1.09 -9.34 29.42
C PRO A 70 -1.38 -10.18 30.68
N LYS A 71 -2.59 -10.73 30.74
CA LYS A 71 -2.90 -11.97 31.50
C LYS A 71 -3.44 -13.05 30.54
N LYS A 72 -3.19 -14.32 30.85
CA LYS A 72 -3.26 -15.47 29.91
C LYS A 72 -4.59 -16.26 29.96
N PRO A 73 -4.86 -17.13 28.95
CA PRO A 73 -6.16 -17.79 28.70
C PRO A 73 -6.22 -19.24 29.25
N PRO A 74 -7.32 -19.99 29.00
CA PRO A 74 -7.33 -21.06 27.98
C PRO A 74 -8.69 -21.22 27.26
N ASP A 75 -8.88 -21.98 26.16
CA ASP A 75 -8.05 -22.29 24.98
C ASP A 75 -8.99 -22.71 23.80
N ALA A 76 -8.43 -23.03 22.64
CA ALA A 76 -8.72 -24.12 21.69
C ALA A 76 -10.12 -24.82 21.67
N HIS A 77 -10.65 -25.27 20.52
CA HIS A 77 -10.05 -26.26 19.61
C HIS A 77 -10.80 -26.36 18.27
N ARG A 78 -10.12 -26.19 17.12
CA ARG A 78 -10.49 -26.88 15.83
C ARG A 78 -9.46 -26.75 14.69
N LYS A 79 -8.58 -25.75 14.67
CA LYS A 79 -7.54 -25.56 13.63
C LYS A 79 -6.30 -26.49 13.76
N ARG A 80 -6.43 -27.77 14.17
CA ARG A 80 -5.30 -28.57 14.72
C ARG A 80 -4.54 -29.50 13.76
N SER A 81 -5.06 -29.87 12.58
CA SER A 81 -4.42 -30.86 11.69
C SER A 81 -3.53 -30.25 10.59
N GLN A 82 -4.10 -29.59 9.57
CA GLN A 82 -3.33 -28.98 8.46
C GLN A 82 -2.32 -27.94 8.96
N ASN A 83 -2.73 -27.15 9.95
CA ASN A 83 -1.88 -26.15 10.61
C ASN A 83 -0.63 -26.81 11.24
N ARG A 84 -0.67 -28.09 11.64
CA ARG A 84 0.46 -28.80 12.25
C ARG A 84 1.56 -29.14 11.25
N GLN A 85 1.22 -29.39 9.99
CA GLN A 85 2.18 -29.72 8.93
C GLN A 85 2.87 -28.45 8.42
N GLN A 86 2.09 -27.39 8.15
CA GLN A 86 2.66 -26.08 7.82
C GLN A 86 3.39 -25.44 9.01
N GLN A 87 2.92 -25.61 10.25
CA GLN A 87 3.68 -25.25 11.45
C GLN A 87 4.93 -26.12 11.63
N ARG A 88 4.99 -27.38 11.19
CA ARG A 88 6.24 -28.15 11.21
C ARG A 88 7.28 -27.56 10.26
N ILE A 89 6.88 -27.16 9.05
CA ILE A 89 7.78 -26.53 8.06
C ILE A 89 8.17 -25.09 8.48
N ARG A 90 7.23 -24.32 9.03
CA ARG A 90 7.52 -22.99 9.60
C ARG A 90 8.39 -23.12 10.86
N ARG A 91 8.10 -24.06 11.76
CA ARG A 91 8.94 -24.35 12.95
C ARG A 91 10.28 -24.98 12.59
N SER A 92 10.48 -25.67 11.46
CA SER A 92 11.81 -26.17 11.10
C SER A 92 12.70 -25.07 10.52
N LYS A 93 12.14 -24.18 9.69
CA LYS A 93 12.84 -22.96 9.24
C LYS A 93 13.05 -21.98 10.40
N GLN A 94 12.08 -21.89 11.32
CA GLN A 94 12.18 -21.04 12.50
C GLN A 94 13.10 -21.64 13.57
N THR A 95 13.15 -22.96 13.80
CA THR A 95 14.19 -23.56 14.64
C THR A 95 15.56 -23.40 14.00
N GLN A 96 15.73 -23.52 12.68
CA GLN A 96 17.02 -23.20 12.06
C GLN A 96 17.40 -21.72 12.23
N ASN A 97 16.44 -20.79 12.24
CA ASN A 97 16.72 -19.39 12.56
C ASN A 97 16.84 -19.14 14.08
N ASP A 98 16.22 -19.90 14.98
CA ASP A 98 16.34 -19.83 16.46
C ASP A 98 17.64 -20.49 16.95
N GLN A 99 18.15 -21.49 16.21
CA GLN A 99 19.50 -22.05 16.34
C GLN A 99 20.56 -21.06 15.84
N LYS A 100 20.22 -20.20 14.86
CA LYS A 100 21.12 -19.11 14.46
C LYS A 100 21.20 -18.05 15.55
N SER A 101 22.44 -17.78 15.97
CA SER A 101 22.75 -16.70 16.90
C SER A 101 22.14 -15.37 16.44
N LYS A 102 21.83 -14.49 17.40
CA LYS A 102 21.37 -13.11 17.16
C LYS A 102 22.24 -12.37 16.14
N ILE A 103 23.53 -12.69 16.09
CA ILE A 103 24.52 -12.17 15.13
C ILE A 103 24.33 -12.77 13.73
N GLN A 104 24.11 -14.08 13.60
CA GLN A 104 23.90 -14.74 12.30
C GLN A 104 22.59 -14.28 11.63
N ARG A 105 21.54 -14.04 12.43
CA ARG A 105 20.30 -13.37 11.96
C ARG A 105 20.61 -11.97 11.45
N LEU A 106 21.33 -11.17 12.24
CA LEU A 106 21.70 -9.80 11.89
C LEU A 106 22.55 -9.78 10.61
N PHE A 107 23.43 -10.76 10.41
CA PHE A 107 24.26 -10.88 9.21
C PHE A 107 23.43 -11.15 7.96
N SER A 108 22.41 -12.03 8.05
CA SER A 108 21.54 -12.31 6.90
C SER A 108 20.68 -11.12 6.43
N LEU A 109 20.38 -10.18 7.33
CA LEU A 109 19.55 -9.00 7.03
C LEU A 109 20.37 -7.74 6.76
N TYR A 110 21.47 -7.56 7.49
CA TYR A 110 22.32 -6.38 7.49
C TYR A 110 23.80 -6.76 7.68
N PRO A 111 24.47 -7.34 6.66
CA PRO A 111 25.82 -7.90 6.78
C PRO A 111 26.83 -6.93 7.42
N ARG A 112 26.91 -5.69 6.91
CA ARG A 112 27.82 -4.65 7.44
C ARG A 112 27.54 -4.30 8.91
N ARG A 113 26.26 -4.26 9.33
CA ARG A 113 25.88 -3.97 10.73
C ARG A 113 26.19 -5.14 11.66
N ALA A 114 26.11 -6.37 11.15
CA ALA A 114 26.52 -7.56 11.89
C ALA A 114 28.04 -7.64 12.06
N VAL A 115 28.81 -7.35 11.01
CA VAL A 115 30.28 -7.28 11.07
C VAL A 115 30.73 -6.25 12.10
N ARG A 116 30.23 -5.00 12.04
CA ARG A 116 30.51 -3.98 13.08
C ARG A 116 30.24 -4.49 14.49
N LYS A 117 29.10 -5.17 14.67
CA LYS A 117 28.72 -5.73 15.97
C LYS A 117 29.59 -6.92 16.42
N ILE A 118 30.16 -7.69 15.51
CA ILE A 118 31.12 -8.77 15.82
C ILE A 118 32.48 -8.18 16.21
N LEU A 119 32.90 -7.12 15.51
CA LEU A 119 34.18 -6.44 15.74
C LEU A 119 34.12 -5.45 16.91
N GLU A 120 32.98 -5.36 17.61
CA GLU A 120 32.67 -4.35 18.63
C GLU A 120 32.99 -2.90 18.20
N GLU A 121 32.96 -2.67 16.89
CA GLU A 121 33.20 -1.38 16.26
C GLU A 121 32.03 -0.47 16.63
N GLU A 122 32.27 0.46 17.56
CA GLU A 122 31.33 1.53 17.86
C GLU A 122 30.93 2.18 16.55
N SER A 123 29.63 2.13 16.22
CA SER A 123 29.16 2.88 15.08
C SER A 123 29.41 4.34 15.39
N THR A 124 30.33 4.97 14.67
CA THR A 124 30.61 6.40 14.74
C THR A 124 29.33 7.15 14.38
N GLY A 125 28.53 7.40 15.41
CA GLY A 125 27.41 8.32 15.34
C GLY A 125 27.97 9.67 14.93
N TYR A 126 27.24 10.37 14.09
CA TYR A 126 27.67 11.70 13.67
C TYR A 126 27.73 12.62 14.90
N SER A 127 28.95 12.89 15.38
CA SER A 127 29.24 13.70 16.56
C SER A 127 29.43 15.19 16.24
N GLY A 128 29.37 15.55 14.96
CA GLY A 128 29.44 16.93 14.51
C GLY A 128 28.17 17.73 14.82
N THR A 129 28.24 19.04 14.64
CA THR A 129 27.11 19.94 14.86
C THR A 129 26.10 19.84 13.71
N LYS A 130 24.89 20.38 13.93
CA LYS A 130 23.86 20.44 12.89
C LYS A 130 24.34 21.25 11.68
N GLU A 131 25.08 22.31 11.93
CA GLU A 131 25.66 23.22 10.93
C GLU A 131 26.62 22.44 10.04
N THR A 132 27.57 21.69 10.61
CA THR A 132 28.51 20.87 9.84
C THR A 132 27.82 19.76 9.04
N ALA A 133 26.71 19.19 9.55
CA ALA A 133 25.91 18.24 8.78
C ALA A 133 25.22 18.91 7.59
N THR A 134 24.64 20.10 7.80
CA THR A 134 23.99 20.85 6.71
C THR A 134 25.00 21.37 5.68
N ALA A 135 26.22 21.71 6.09
CA ALA A 135 27.30 22.09 5.17
C ALA A 135 27.70 20.89 4.30
N PHE A 136 27.98 19.73 4.90
CA PHE A 136 28.28 18.49 4.18
C PHE A 136 27.16 18.10 3.21
N LEU A 137 25.89 18.17 3.64
CA LEU A 137 24.76 17.85 2.78
C LEU A 137 24.60 18.85 1.61
N LYS A 138 24.86 20.14 1.84
CA LYS A 138 24.89 21.13 0.75
C LYS A 138 26.02 20.85 -0.23
N GLU A 139 27.24 20.64 0.26
CA GLU A 139 28.40 20.31 -0.57
C GLU A 139 28.20 19.01 -1.38
N THR A 140 27.60 17.99 -0.76
CA THR A 140 27.39 16.66 -1.39
C THR A 140 26.20 16.61 -2.36
N TYR A 141 25.13 17.36 -2.08
CA TYR A 141 23.84 17.21 -2.79
C TYR A 141 23.30 18.47 -3.45
N CYS A 142 23.80 19.67 -3.14
CA CYS A 142 23.52 20.85 -3.97
C CYS A 142 24.43 20.79 -5.20
N GLN A 143 23.92 20.20 -6.28
CA GLN A 143 24.44 20.45 -7.62
C GLN A 143 24.49 21.97 -7.85
N PRO A 144 25.58 22.52 -8.43
CA PRO A 144 25.58 23.90 -8.87
C PRO A 144 24.46 24.12 -9.89
N ALA A 145 23.92 25.33 -9.95
CA ALA A 145 23.00 25.68 -11.03
C ALA A 145 23.71 25.48 -12.38
N PRO A 146 23.07 24.86 -13.39
CA PRO A 146 23.69 24.65 -14.68
C PRO A 146 24.07 25.99 -15.32
N SER A 147 25.20 26.03 -16.02
CA SER A 147 25.62 27.24 -16.74
C SER A 147 24.63 27.55 -17.87
N GLN A 148 24.59 28.82 -18.31
CA GLN A 148 23.73 29.20 -19.43
C GLN A 148 24.06 28.39 -20.70
N GLU A 149 25.35 28.14 -20.97
CA GLU A 149 25.81 27.27 -22.07
C GLU A 149 25.29 25.82 -21.94
N GLN A 150 25.22 25.26 -20.73
CA GLN A 150 24.65 23.93 -20.51
C GLN A 150 23.15 23.89 -20.77
N VAL A 151 22.42 24.96 -20.39
CA VAL A 151 20.99 25.10 -20.66
C VAL A 151 20.73 25.28 -22.15
N GLU A 152 21.53 26.08 -22.84
CA GLU A 152 21.46 26.29 -24.30
C GLU A 152 21.82 25.01 -25.07
N SER A 153 22.84 24.27 -24.64
CA SER A 153 23.21 22.97 -25.23
C SER A 153 22.12 21.91 -25.01
N ALA A 154 21.55 21.81 -23.81
CA ALA A 154 20.45 20.89 -23.53
C ALA A 154 19.17 21.27 -24.29
N ARG A 155 18.89 22.56 -24.45
CA ARG A 155 17.79 23.05 -25.29
C ARG A 155 18.03 22.71 -26.76
N ALA A 156 19.23 22.94 -27.28
CA ALA A 156 19.57 22.55 -28.66
C ALA A 156 19.39 21.04 -28.88
N GLN A 157 19.83 20.19 -27.94
CA GLN A 157 19.59 18.74 -28.00
C GLN A 157 18.10 18.39 -27.97
N PHE A 158 17.31 19.06 -27.12
CA PHE A 158 15.86 18.90 -27.06
C PHE A 158 15.21 19.31 -28.39
N ASP A 159 15.58 20.45 -28.97
CA ASP A 159 15.02 20.97 -30.22
C ASP A 159 15.42 20.12 -31.45
N HIS A 160 16.54 19.38 -31.38
CA HIS A 160 16.97 18.41 -32.39
C HIS A 160 16.36 17.00 -32.22
N CYS A 161 15.61 16.75 -31.15
CA CYS A 161 14.87 15.49 -31.03
C CYS A 161 13.67 15.50 -32.00
N ASP A 162 13.46 14.39 -32.69
CA ASP A 162 12.28 14.18 -33.56
C ASP A 162 11.02 13.96 -32.70
N TRP A 163 10.52 15.06 -32.13
CA TRP A 163 9.24 15.12 -31.44
C TRP A 163 8.13 14.92 -32.47
N LYS A 164 7.77 13.66 -32.70
CA LYS A 164 6.59 13.31 -33.50
C LYS A 164 5.40 14.14 -33.02
N GLN A 165 4.81 14.87 -33.94
CA GLN A 165 3.64 15.68 -33.66
C GLN A 165 2.54 14.78 -33.09
N THR A 166 2.08 15.09 -31.88
CA THR A 166 1.14 14.26 -31.14
C THR A 166 -0.11 14.01 -31.98
N THR A 167 -0.41 12.74 -32.26
CA THR A 167 -1.57 12.41 -33.10
C THR A 167 -2.86 12.54 -32.30
N ASP A 168 -3.99 12.73 -32.98
CA ASP A 168 -5.31 12.72 -32.32
C ASP A 168 -5.54 11.40 -31.55
N ASP A 169 -4.98 10.28 -32.02
CA ASP A 169 -5.08 8.98 -31.35
C ASP A 169 -4.18 8.89 -30.11
N ASP A 170 -3.00 9.53 -30.09
CA ASP A 170 -2.20 9.69 -28.86
C ASP A 170 -2.93 10.56 -27.82
N ILE A 171 -3.56 11.66 -28.26
CA ILE A 171 -4.36 12.54 -27.40
C ILE A 171 -5.57 11.78 -26.84
N ARG A 172 -6.26 10.99 -27.68
CA ARG A 172 -7.36 10.11 -27.25
C ARG A 172 -6.90 9.04 -26.28
N LEU A 173 -5.74 8.42 -26.50
CA LEU A 173 -5.18 7.41 -25.60
C LEU A 173 -4.82 7.99 -24.22
N LEU A 174 -4.29 9.21 -24.18
CA LEU A 174 -3.94 9.90 -22.94
C LEU A 174 -5.15 10.48 -22.19
N SER A 175 -6.23 10.81 -22.90
CA SER A 175 -7.48 11.31 -22.30
C SER A 175 -8.50 10.21 -21.98
N ALA A 176 -8.34 9.02 -22.55
CA ALA A 176 -9.18 7.87 -22.21
C ALA A 176 -8.90 7.37 -20.77
N PRO A 177 -9.95 6.94 -20.03
CA PRO A 177 -9.75 6.31 -18.74
C PRO A 177 -9.03 4.95 -18.91
N PRO A 178 -8.16 4.55 -17.96
CA PRO A 178 -7.36 3.34 -18.09
C PRO A 178 -8.21 2.07 -18.28
N SER A 179 -7.77 1.16 -19.14
CA SER A 179 -8.53 -0.07 -19.40
C SER A 179 -8.56 -0.98 -18.16
N LEU A 180 -9.63 -1.77 -18.01
CA LEU A 180 -9.78 -2.70 -16.87
C LEU A 180 -8.59 -3.67 -16.74
N SER A 181 -8.04 -4.11 -17.88
CA SER A 181 -6.79 -4.88 -17.97
C SER A 181 -5.57 -4.15 -17.40
N GLU A 182 -5.38 -2.86 -17.71
CA GLU A 182 -4.29 -2.06 -17.15
C GLU A 182 -4.46 -1.84 -15.66
N ILE A 183 -5.67 -1.52 -15.20
CA ILE A 183 -5.94 -1.31 -13.78
C ILE A 183 -5.65 -2.59 -13.01
N LYS A 184 -6.13 -3.75 -13.50
CA LYS A 184 -5.85 -5.07 -12.90
C LYS A 184 -4.36 -5.41 -12.90
N LEU A 185 -3.63 -5.11 -13.97
CA LEU A 185 -2.18 -5.30 -14.07
C LEU A 185 -1.41 -4.41 -13.09
N LYS A 186 -1.78 -3.12 -12.99
CA LYS A 186 -1.17 -2.15 -12.06
C LYS A 186 -1.45 -2.53 -10.60
N LEU A 187 -2.71 -2.85 -10.27
CA LEU A 187 -3.12 -3.28 -8.92
C LEU A 187 -2.46 -4.60 -8.50
N GLY A 188 -2.26 -5.53 -9.44
CA GLY A 188 -1.53 -6.78 -9.21
C GLY A 188 -0.03 -6.58 -8.96
N LYS A 189 0.60 -5.59 -9.61
CA LYS A 189 2.02 -5.23 -9.40
C LYS A 189 2.27 -4.32 -8.20
N ALA A 190 1.26 -3.61 -7.71
CA ALA A 190 1.41 -2.65 -6.62
C ALA A 190 1.79 -3.32 -5.28
N ALA A 191 3.00 -3.06 -4.79
CA ALA A 191 3.37 -3.41 -3.41
C ALA A 191 2.50 -2.61 -2.42
N ASN A 192 2.24 -3.17 -1.23
CA ASN A 192 1.53 -2.41 -0.19
C ASN A 192 2.42 -1.28 0.33
N THR A 193 2.04 -0.05 0.01
CA THR A 193 2.60 1.17 0.58
C THR A 193 1.86 1.54 1.87
N ALA A 194 2.33 2.58 2.56
CA ALA A 194 1.53 3.21 3.61
C ALA A 194 0.15 3.64 3.06
N PRO A 195 -0.92 3.56 3.88
CA PRO A 195 -2.26 3.89 3.43
C PRO A 195 -2.46 5.37 3.09
N GLY A 196 -3.43 5.65 2.23
CA GLY A 196 -3.82 7.01 1.86
C GLY A 196 -4.62 7.74 2.95
N ARG A 197 -5.15 8.92 2.60
CA ARG A 197 -6.06 9.71 3.46
C ARG A 197 -7.35 8.94 3.82
N ASP A 198 -7.74 8.02 2.95
CA ASP A 198 -8.85 7.08 3.09
C ASP A 198 -8.55 5.89 4.03
N GLY A 199 -7.30 5.73 4.47
CA GLY A 199 -6.85 4.61 5.29
C GLY A 199 -6.65 3.30 4.52
N LEU A 200 -6.81 3.29 3.19
CA LEU A 200 -6.77 2.07 2.38
C LEU A 200 -5.35 1.73 1.91
N GLU A 201 -5.08 0.43 1.82
CA GLU A 201 -3.88 -0.13 1.21
C GLU A 201 -4.29 -0.94 -0.03
N TYR A 202 -3.36 -1.14 -0.98
CA TYR A 202 -3.61 -1.95 -2.18
C TYR A 202 -4.06 -3.39 -1.88
N ARG A 203 -3.72 -3.96 -0.71
CA ARG A 203 -4.25 -5.26 -0.27
C ARG A 203 -5.75 -5.24 0.06
N HIS A 204 -6.29 -4.14 0.59
CA HIS A 204 -7.72 -4.00 0.87
C HIS A 204 -8.50 -3.99 -0.46
N LEU A 205 -8.01 -3.21 -1.43
CA LEU A 205 -8.55 -3.17 -2.79
C LEU A 205 -8.50 -4.55 -3.46
N ARG A 206 -7.36 -5.25 -3.47
CA ARG A 206 -7.26 -6.62 -4.03
C ARG A 206 -8.14 -7.65 -3.33
N SER A 207 -8.46 -7.46 -2.05
CA SER A 207 -9.29 -8.40 -1.29
C SER A 207 -10.80 -8.23 -1.56
N LEU A 208 -11.23 -7.01 -1.88
CA LEU A 208 -12.64 -6.69 -2.16
C LEU A 208 -12.94 -6.71 -3.66
N ASP A 209 -11.99 -6.27 -4.47
CA ASP A 209 -12.09 -6.13 -5.92
C ASP A 209 -10.86 -6.74 -6.62
N GLY A 210 -10.83 -8.07 -6.69
CA GLY A 210 -9.82 -8.82 -7.44
C GLY A 210 -9.93 -8.67 -8.98
N ASN A 211 -10.99 -8.01 -9.47
CA ASN A 211 -11.22 -7.78 -10.90
C ASN A 211 -10.93 -6.35 -11.36
N ALA A 212 -10.61 -5.44 -10.44
CA ALA A 212 -10.41 -4.01 -10.70
C ALA A 212 -11.68 -3.29 -11.23
N GLU A 213 -12.87 -3.83 -10.98
CA GLU A 213 -14.15 -3.25 -11.39
C GLU A 213 -14.48 -1.95 -10.64
N LEU A 214 -14.16 -1.86 -9.34
CA LEU A 214 -14.37 -0.67 -8.51
C LEU A 214 -13.54 0.50 -9.02
N LEU A 215 -12.26 0.25 -9.24
CA LEU A 215 -11.35 1.26 -9.78
C LEU A 215 -11.75 1.64 -11.21
N ALA A 216 -12.20 0.68 -12.03
CA ALA A 216 -12.70 0.97 -13.37
C ALA A 216 -13.96 1.86 -13.36
N THR A 217 -14.89 1.66 -12.42
CA THR A 217 -16.05 2.56 -12.24
C THR A 217 -15.62 3.94 -11.76
N ILE A 218 -14.71 4.04 -10.77
CA ILE A 218 -14.20 5.34 -10.30
C ILE A 218 -13.49 6.12 -11.42
N TYR A 219 -12.66 5.46 -12.23
CA TYR A 219 -11.97 6.12 -13.35
C TYR A 219 -12.90 6.53 -14.51
N ARG A 220 -14.18 6.15 -14.48
CA ARG A 220 -15.19 6.47 -15.51
C ARG A 220 -16.25 7.46 -15.05
N ALA A 221 -16.26 7.82 -13.76
CA ALA A 221 -17.20 8.75 -13.13
C ALA A 221 -16.66 10.19 -13.12
#